data_AF-A0A8B7JDT9-F1
#
_entry.id   AF-A0A8B7JDT9-F1
#
_cell.length_a   1.000
_cell.length_b   1.000
_cell.length_c   1.000
_cell.angle_alpha   90.00
_cell.angle_beta   90.00
_cell.angle_gamma   90.00
#
_symmetry.space_group_name_H-M   'P 1'
#
loop_
_entity.id
_entity.type
_entity.pdbx_description
1 polymer ?
#
loop_
_entity_poly.entity_id
_entity_poly.type
_entity_poly.pdbx_seq_one_letter_code
_entity_poly.pdbx_strand_id
1 'polypeptide(L)'
;LGPLRLFPLQVADGLVKVQVALANIASKRERIKILYKKIEDVIKYLDPQYIDRMAVPDAMKLQFILAEEQFIPSQAALLEQVKNLQPILDSSCFQAVPDHAAKLQRLSQIHIQQQEQCEAVTDAVKMLLEDYNKMTLLLSKQFVQWDEMLTQLEMAKKVKPAAE
;
A
#
# COMPACT_ATOMS: atom_id res chain seq x y z
N LEU A 1 -11.42 55.20 35.50
CA LEU A 1 -11.15 54.87 34.08
C LEU A 1 -10.16 55.90 33.55
N GLY A 2 -8.88 55.65 33.76
CA GLY A 2 -7.78 56.61 33.55
C GLY A 2 -6.94 56.31 32.30
N PRO A 3 -5.95 57.17 32.00
CA PRO A 3 -5.63 57.70 30.66
C PRO A 3 -4.66 56.84 29.84
N LEU A 4 -4.80 55.51 29.85
CA LEU A 4 -3.84 54.60 29.20
C LEU A 4 -4.22 54.17 27.77
N ARG A 5 -5.40 54.55 27.26
CA ARG A 5 -5.79 54.26 25.86
C ARG A 5 -5.58 55.42 24.87
N LEU A 6 -5.26 56.64 25.33
CA LEU A 6 -5.13 57.81 24.44
C LEU A 6 -3.76 57.96 23.77
N PHE A 7 -2.67 57.47 24.40
CA PHE A 7 -1.33 57.61 23.84
C PHE A 7 -1.13 56.92 22.48
N PRO A 8 -1.52 55.65 22.26
CA PRO A 8 -1.36 55.02 20.95
C PRO A 8 -2.28 55.65 19.88
N LEU A 9 -3.44 56.18 20.28
CA LEU A 9 -4.35 56.89 19.38
C LEU A 9 -3.81 58.26 18.95
N GLN A 10 -3.19 59.03 19.85
CA GLN A 10 -2.59 60.32 19.49
C GLN A 10 -1.37 60.16 18.58
N VAL A 11 -0.56 59.12 18.78
CA VAL A 11 0.57 58.80 17.91
C VAL A 11 0.07 58.33 16.54
N ALA A 12 -0.98 57.49 16.50
CA ALA A 12 -1.61 57.06 15.25
C ALA A 12 -2.25 58.23 14.49
N ASP A 13 -2.99 59.11 15.16
CA ASP A 13 -3.58 60.31 14.56
C ASP A 13 -2.50 61.29 14.08
N GLY A 14 -1.40 61.43 14.83
CA GLY A 14 -0.24 62.20 14.42
C GLY A 14 0.40 61.62 13.15
N LEU A 15 0.54 60.30 13.09
CA LEU A 15 1.10 59.59 11.93
C LEU A 15 0.19 59.74 10.69
N VAL A 16 -1.14 59.65 10.86
CA VAL A 16 -2.10 59.87 9.79
C VAL A 16 -2.07 61.32 9.29
N LYS A 17 -1.94 62.31 10.17
CA LYS A 17 -1.80 63.72 9.78
C LYS A 17 -0.51 63.97 9.01
N VAL A 18 0.60 63.39 9.45
CA VAL A 18 1.89 63.47 8.73
C VAL A 18 1.77 62.79 7.37
N GLN A 19 1.13 61.63 7.29
CA GLN A 19 0.88 60.90 6.04
C GLN A 19 0.05 61.73 5.04
N VAL A 20 -1.03 62.37 5.51
CA VAL A 20 -1.90 63.21 4.67
C VAL A 20 -1.18 64.48 4.23
N ALA A 21 -0.38 65.10 5.10
CA ALA A 21 0.43 66.27 4.76
C ALA A 21 1.50 65.91 3.72
N LEU A 22 2.20 64.79 3.90
CA LEU A 22 3.17 64.27 2.93
C LEU A 22 2.52 63.91 1.60
N ALA A 23 1.35 63.28 1.61
CA ALA A 23 0.60 62.96 0.39
C ALA A 23 0.18 64.22 -0.37
N ASN A 24 -0.24 65.27 0.34
CA ASN A 24 -0.60 66.57 -0.25
C ASN A 24 0.62 67.35 -0.78
N ILE A 25 1.78 67.21 -0.15
CA ILE A 25 3.03 67.84 -0.62
C ILE A 25 3.59 67.07 -1.82
N ALA A 26 3.54 65.74 -1.79
CA ALA A 26 3.94 64.87 -2.87
C ALA A 26 3.05 65.05 -4.11
N SER A 27 1.73 65.27 -3.95
CA SER A 27 0.82 65.50 -5.07
C SER A 27 1.02 66.85 -5.77
N LYS A 28 1.54 67.87 -5.07
CA LYS A 28 1.79 69.21 -5.63
C LYS A 28 3.19 69.39 -6.21
N ARG A 29 4.15 68.52 -5.88
CA ARG A 29 5.52 68.56 -6.41
C ARG A 29 5.91 67.17 -6.93
N GLU A 30 5.80 66.98 -8.24
CA GLU A 30 6.10 65.69 -8.90
C GLU A 30 7.49 65.14 -8.55
N ARG A 31 8.48 66.03 -8.32
CA ARG A 31 9.83 65.64 -7.86
C ARG A 31 9.82 64.94 -6.49
N ILE A 32 8.96 65.38 -5.56
CA ILE A 32 8.82 64.79 -4.22
C ILE A 32 8.13 63.43 -4.31
N LYS A 33 7.14 63.28 -5.20
CA LYS A 33 6.49 61.99 -5.48
C LYS A 33 7.46 60.98 -6.09
N ILE A 34 8.32 61.41 -7.01
CA ILE A 34 9.39 60.56 -7.56
C ILE A 34 10.39 60.17 -6.47
N LEU A 35 10.79 61.11 -5.61
CA LEU A 35 11.67 60.81 -4.48
C LEU A 35 11.03 59.82 -3.50
N TYR A 36 9.75 59.96 -3.20
CA TYR A 36 9.04 59.06 -2.28
C TYR A 36 8.94 57.64 -2.82
N LYS A 37 8.66 57.49 -4.12
CA LYS A 37 8.72 56.17 -4.79
C LYS A 37 10.14 55.60 -4.81
N LYS A 38 11.13 56.46 -5.09
CA LYS A 38 12.54 56.04 -5.08
C LYS A 38 13.04 55.68 -3.69
N ILE A 39 12.45 56.22 -2.61
CA ILE A 39 12.81 55.83 -1.24
C ILE A 39 12.45 54.36 -0.98
N GLU A 40 11.30 53.88 -1.46
CA GLU A 40 10.95 52.46 -1.36
C GLU A 40 11.95 51.58 -2.14
N ASP A 41 12.30 51.98 -3.36
CA ASP A 41 13.32 51.30 -4.15
C ASP A 41 14.69 51.32 -3.45
N VAL A 42 15.11 52.47 -2.93
CA VAL A 42 16.40 52.64 -2.23
C VAL A 42 16.44 51.81 -0.95
N ILE A 43 15.36 51.76 -0.17
CA ILE A 43 15.24 50.88 1.01
C ILE A 43 15.38 49.40 0.60
N LYS A 44 14.77 49.00 -0.52
CA LYS A 44 14.90 47.65 -1.08
C LYS A 44 16.32 47.33 -1.54
N TYR A 45 17.03 48.29 -2.14
CA TYR A 45 18.42 48.12 -2.55
C TYR A 45 19.41 48.20 -1.38
N LEU A 46 19.05 48.81 -0.26
CA LEU A 46 19.87 48.88 0.96
C LEU A 46 19.79 47.60 1.80
N ASP A 47 18.85 46.69 1.53
CA ASP A 47 18.80 45.38 2.18
C ASP A 47 19.99 44.52 1.70
N PRO A 48 20.96 44.19 2.57
CA PRO A 48 22.12 43.37 2.20
C PRO A 48 21.71 42.01 1.61
N GLN A 49 20.56 41.46 2.05
CA GLN A 49 20.05 40.19 1.55
C GLN A 49 19.51 40.29 0.13
N TYR A 50 19.07 41.48 -0.31
CA TYR A 50 18.58 41.70 -1.66
C TYR A 50 19.74 41.79 -2.67
N ILE A 51 20.81 42.49 -2.30
CA ILE A 51 22.04 42.55 -3.12
C ILE A 51 22.72 41.18 -3.18
N ASP A 52 22.88 40.48 -2.05
CA ASP A 52 23.54 39.16 -2.01
C ASP A 52 22.79 38.10 -2.83
N ARG A 53 21.45 38.18 -2.89
CA ARG A 53 20.63 37.27 -3.72
C ARG A 53 20.64 37.61 -5.21
N MET A 54 20.80 38.88 -5.57
CA MET A 54 20.82 39.33 -6.98
C MET A 54 22.23 39.28 -7.59
N ALA A 55 23.26 39.45 -6.76
CA ALA A 55 24.63 39.65 -7.19
C ALA A 55 25.53 38.48 -6.80
N VAL A 56 25.11 37.23 -7.06
CA VAL A 56 26.09 36.14 -7.15
C VAL A 56 27.00 36.48 -8.34
N PRO A 57 28.26 36.87 -8.12
CA PRO A 57 29.12 37.29 -9.21
C PRO A 57 29.31 36.12 -10.17
N ASP A 58 29.48 36.39 -11.47
CA ASP A 58 29.58 35.30 -12.46
C ASP A 58 30.77 34.37 -12.19
N ALA A 59 31.84 34.91 -11.60
CA ALA A 59 32.97 34.10 -11.10
C ALA A 59 32.57 33.14 -9.98
N MET A 60 31.65 33.54 -9.10
CA MET A 60 31.14 32.69 -8.02
C MET A 60 30.17 31.63 -8.55
N LYS A 61 29.31 31.97 -9.51
CA LYS A 61 28.46 30.99 -10.22
C LYS A 61 29.31 29.91 -10.90
N LEU A 62 30.41 30.32 -11.55
CA LEU A 62 31.35 29.38 -12.16
C LEU A 62 31.96 28.45 -11.10
N GLN A 63 32.41 28.99 -9.97
CA GLN A 63 32.97 28.18 -8.88
C GLN A 63 31.95 27.22 -8.26
N PHE A 64 30.68 27.63 -8.12
CA PHE A 64 29.61 26.74 -7.68
C PHE A 64 29.37 25.59 -8.66
N ILE A 65 29.32 25.89 -9.96
CA ILE A 65 29.14 24.87 -11.00
C ILE A 65 30.34 23.91 -11.03
N LEU A 66 31.57 24.41 -10.88
CA LEU A 66 32.77 23.58 -10.83
C LEU A 66 32.85 22.75 -9.55
N ALA A 67 32.46 23.31 -8.41
CA ALA A 67 32.40 22.58 -7.14
C ALA A 67 31.33 21.47 -7.18
N GLU A 68 30.24 21.69 -7.90
CA GLU A 68 29.15 20.71 -8.10
C GLU A 68 29.26 19.92 -9.40
N GLU A 69 30.38 20.02 -10.13
CA GLU A 69 30.56 19.42 -11.47
C GLU A 69 30.36 17.90 -11.45
N GLN A 70 30.73 17.23 -10.36
CA GLN A 70 30.52 15.79 -10.15
C GLN A 70 29.09 15.47 -9.64
N PHE A 71 28.47 16.41 -8.94
CA PHE A 71 27.14 16.24 -8.34
C PHE A 71 26.03 16.33 -9.40
N ILE A 72 26.11 17.30 -10.31
CA ILE A 72 25.12 17.48 -11.38
C ILE A 72 24.96 16.24 -12.29
N PRO A 73 26.02 15.62 -12.84
CA PRO A 73 25.90 14.45 -13.70
C PRO A 73 25.50 13.19 -12.92
N SER A 74 25.93 13.05 -11.66
CA SER A 74 25.49 11.91 -10.83
C SER A 74 24.00 12.00 -10.50
N GLN A 75 23.48 13.20 -10.21
CA GLN A 75 22.05 13.43 -10.05
C GLN A 75 21.29 13.22 -11.36
N ALA A 76 21.81 13.68 -12.50
CA ALA A 76 21.20 13.47 -13.81
C ALA A 76 21.12 11.98 -14.16
N ALA A 77 22.18 11.20 -13.91
CA ALA A 77 22.20 9.76 -14.13
C ALA A 77 21.18 9.02 -13.23
N LEU A 78 21.05 9.44 -11.96
CA LEU A 78 20.04 8.88 -11.06
C LEU A 78 18.62 9.24 -11.52
N LEU A 79 18.39 10.47 -11.96
CA LEU A 79 17.11 10.91 -12.54
C LEU A 79 16.75 10.14 -13.81
N GLU A 80 17.74 9.85 -14.66
CA GLU A 80 17.56 9.02 -15.85
C GLU A 80 17.19 7.58 -15.48
N GLN A 81 17.84 6.99 -14.46
CA GLN A 81 17.46 5.68 -13.93
C GLN A 81 16.03 5.67 -13.42
N VAL A 82 15.62 6.69 -12.63
CA VAL A 82 14.25 6.82 -12.14
C VAL A 82 13.25 6.94 -13.30
N LYS A 83 13.58 7.72 -14.33
CA LYS A 83 12.76 7.85 -15.54
C LYS A 83 12.62 6.53 -16.29
N ASN A 84 13.69 5.74 -16.38
CA ASN A 84 13.67 4.42 -17.02
C ASN A 84 12.83 3.38 -16.24
N LEU A 85 12.70 3.56 -14.92
CA LEU A 85 11.88 2.70 -14.06
C LEU A 85 10.41 3.13 -14.02
N GLN A 86 10.08 4.37 -14.41
CA GLN A 86 8.71 4.87 -14.51
C GLN A 86 7.74 3.94 -15.28
N PRO A 87 8.07 3.41 -16.47
CA PRO A 87 7.16 2.51 -17.20
C PRO A 87 6.91 1.16 -16.51
N ILE A 88 7.70 0.78 -15.50
CA ILE A 88 7.46 -0.44 -14.71
C ILE A 88 6.24 -0.24 -13.81
N LEU A 89 6.02 0.97 -13.30
CA LEU A 89 4.86 1.30 -12.46
C LEU A 89 3.55 1.24 -13.25
N ASP A 90 3.60 1.60 -14.53
CA ASP A 90 2.48 1.53 -15.46
C ASP A 90 2.34 0.16 -16.13
N SER A 91 3.17 -0.82 -15.76
CA SER A 91 3.13 -2.13 -16.38
C SER A 91 1.81 -2.84 -16.11
N SER A 92 1.26 -3.45 -17.16
CA SER A 92 -0.01 -4.17 -17.15
C SER A 92 -0.09 -5.29 -16.10
N CYS A 93 1.07 -5.76 -15.61
CA CYS A 93 1.17 -6.71 -14.52
C CYS A 93 0.51 -6.19 -13.24
N PHE A 94 0.75 -4.93 -12.87
CA PHE A 94 0.16 -4.32 -11.67
C PHE A 94 -1.34 -4.04 -11.83
N GLN A 95 -1.77 -3.71 -13.05
CA GLN A 95 -3.17 -3.46 -13.35
C GLN A 95 -4.01 -4.75 -13.37
N ALA A 96 -3.42 -5.88 -13.75
CA ALA A 96 -4.10 -7.18 -13.78
C ALA A 96 -4.17 -7.88 -12.41
N VAL A 97 -3.48 -7.37 -11.38
CA VAL A 97 -3.44 -7.96 -10.03
C VAL A 97 -4.85 -8.16 -9.43
N PRO A 98 -5.77 -7.17 -9.47
CA PRO A 98 -7.12 -7.35 -8.89
C PRO A 98 -7.91 -8.47 -9.59
N ASP A 99 -7.81 -8.57 -10.92
CA ASP A 99 -8.49 -9.61 -11.69
C ASP A 99 -7.93 -11.01 -11.38
N HIS A 100 -6.60 -11.12 -11.27
CA HIS A 100 -5.94 -12.36 -10.86
C HIS A 100 -6.27 -12.74 -9.42
N ALA A 101 -6.34 -11.76 -8.51
CA ALA A 101 -6.74 -11.98 -7.12
C ALA A 101 -8.18 -12.51 -7.01
N ALA A 102 -9.12 -11.93 -7.76
CA ALA A 102 -10.50 -12.40 -7.80
C ALA A 102 -10.62 -13.84 -8.34
N LYS A 103 -9.88 -14.15 -9.42
CA LYS A 103 -9.82 -15.52 -9.97
C LYS A 103 -9.21 -16.51 -8.97
N LEU A 104 -8.13 -16.12 -8.30
CA LEU A 104 -7.47 -16.95 -7.29
C LEU A 104 -8.37 -17.18 -6.08
N GLN A 105 -9.09 -16.16 -5.61
CA GLN A 105 -10.05 -16.29 -4.51
C GLN A 105 -11.16 -17.29 -4.86
N ARG A 106 -11.73 -17.18 -6.07
CA ARG A 106 -12.73 -18.14 -6.56
C ARG A 106 -12.16 -19.57 -6.63
N LEU A 107 -10.94 -19.72 -7.14
CA LEU A 107 -10.29 -21.02 -7.27
C LEU A 107 -9.98 -21.64 -5.88
N SER A 108 -9.57 -20.81 -4.93
CA SER A 108 -9.36 -21.23 -3.53
C SER A 108 -10.66 -21.74 -2.90
N GLN A 109 -11.79 -21.05 -3.12
CA GLN A 109 -13.09 -21.52 -2.62
C GLN A 109 -13.50 -22.87 -3.22
N ILE A 110 -13.29 -23.04 -4.53
CA ILE A 110 -13.57 -24.32 -5.20
C ILE A 110 -12.67 -25.43 -4.63
N HIS A 111 -11.39 -25.15 -4.41
CA HIS A 111 -10.45 -26.13 -3.86
C HIS A 111 -10.86 -26.60 -2.46
N ILE A 112 -11.31 -25.69 -1.59
CA ILE A 112 -11.82 -26.04 -0.25
C ILE A 112 -13.01 -26.98 -0.38
N GLN A 113 -13.99 -26.65 -1.23
CA GLN A 113 -15.16 -27.51 -1.45
C GLN A 113 -14.78 -28.89 -2.02
N GLN A 114 -13.85 -28.93 -2.98
CA GLN A 114 -13.38 -30.20 -3.54
C GLN A 114 -12.66 -31.06 -2.50
N GLN A 115 -11.90 -30.44 -1.60
CA GLN A 115 -11.21 -31.13 -0.53
C GLN A 115 -12.19 -31.74 0.47
N GLU A 116 -13.20 -30.98 0.91
CA GLU A 116 -14.27 -31.47 1.79
C GLU A 116 -15.04 -32.62 1.13
N GLN A 117 -15.38 -32.51 -0.16
CA GLN A 117 -16.05 -33.58 -0.90
C GLN A 117 -15.17 -34.83 -1.02
N CYS A 118 -13.88 -34.67 -1.30
CA CYS A 118 -12.94 -35.77 -1.40
C CYS A 118 -12.81 -36.53 -0.08
N GLU A 119 -12.72 -35.80 1.04
CA GLU A 119 -12.68 -36.38 2.38
C GLU A 119 -13.97 -37.15 2.70
N ALA A 120 -15.14 -36.54 2.46
CA ALA A 120 -16.43 -37.19 2.69
C ALA A 120 -16.61 -38.47 1.86
N VAL A 121 -16.23 -38.45 0.57
CA VAL A 121 -16.28 -39.65 -0.29
C VAL A 121 -15.31 -40.70 0.19
N THR A 122 -14.10 -40.30 0.56
CA THR A 122 -13.07 -41.23 1.06
C THR A 122 -13.55 -41.95 2.32
N ASP A 123 -14.16 -41.22 3.25
CA ASP A 123 -14.65 -41.82 4.49
C ASP A 123 -15.89 -42.70 4.25
N ALA A 124 -16.79 -42.32 3.35
CA ALA A 124 -17.90 -43.18 2.94
C ALA A 124 -17.42 -44.50 2.31
N VAL A 125 -16.38 -44.46 1.48
CA VAL A 125 -15.78 -45.65 0.86
C VAL A 125 -15.09 -46.52 1.89
N LYS A 126 -14.36 -45.94 2.86
CA LYS A 126 -13.76 -46.70 3.97
C LYS A 126 -14.82 -47.43 4.78
N MET A 127 -15.89 -46.75 5.17
CA MET A 127 -17.00 -47.34 5.91
C MET A 127 -17.64 -48.51 5.14
N LEU A 128 -17.91 -48.31 3.85
CA LEU A 128 -18.47 -49.36 3.00
C LEU A 128 -17.53 -50.57 2.90
N LEU A 129 -16.22 -50.34 2.78
CA LEU A 129 -15.22 -51.40 2.72
C LEU A 129 -15.14 -52.18 4.04
N GLU A 130 -15.20 -51.48 5.18
CA GLU A 130 -15.25 -52.10 6.49
C GLU A 130 -16.48 -52.99 6.65
N ASP A 131 -17.65 -52.52 6.24
CA ASP A 131 -18.90 -53.28 6.34
C ASP A 131 -18.92 -54.47 5.40
N TYR A 132 -18.39 -54.31 4.18
CA TYR A 132 -18.18 -55.43 3.27
C TYR A 132 -17.24 -56.49 3.86
N ASN A 133 -16.12 -56.09 4.47
CA ASN A 133 -15.18 -57.00 5.11
C ASN A 133 -15.83 -57.73 6.30
N LYS A 134 -16.60 -57.03 7.13
CA LYS A 134 -17.37 -57.64 8.24
C LYS A 134 -18.37 -58.68 7.71
N MET A 135 -19.15 -58.33 6.68
CA MET A 135 -20.13 -59.24 6.09
C MET A 135 -19.45 -60.49 5.51
N THR A 136 -18.36 -60.31 4.77
CA THR A 136 -17.58 -61.41 4.17
C THR A 136 -17.01 -62.34 5.23
N LEU A 137 -16.50 -61.79 6.33
CA LEU A 137 -15.98 -62.59 7.45
C LEU A 137 -17.08 -63.41 8.13
N LEU A 138 -18.24 -62.79 8.40
CA LEU A 138 -19.38 -63.46 9.03
C LEU A 138 -19.94 -64.57 8.14
N LEU A 139 -20.09 -64.31 6.84
CA LEU A 139 -20.51 -65.32 5.86
C LEU A 139 -19.51 -66.48 5.80
N SER A 140 -18.21 -66.19 5.76
CA SER A 140 -17.17 -67.23 5.76
C SER A 140 -17.24 -68.10 7.01
N LYS A 141 -17.40 -67.49 8.19
CA LYS A 141 -17.58 -68.22 9.45
C LYS A 141 -18.84 -69.09 9.43
N GLN A 142 -19.95 -68.58 8.88
CA GLN A 142 -21.20 -69.32 8.79
C GLN A 142 -21.07 -70.55 7.89
N PHE A 143 -20.38 -70.42 6.75
CA PHE A 143 -20.11 -71.55 5.86
C PHE A 143 -19.28 -72.63 6.54
N VAL A 144 -18.23 -72.26 7.28
CA VAL A 144 -17.41 -73.23 8.04
C VAL A 144 -18.26 -73.95 9.10
N GLN A 145 -19.09 -73.22 9.84
CA GLN A 145 -19.97 -73.84 10.85
C GLN A 145 -20.97 -74.81 10.24
N TRP A 146 -21.56 -74.47 9.10
CA TRP A 146 -22.48 -75.37 8.40
C TRP A 146 -21.76 -76.61 7.85
N ASP A 147 -20.55 -76.46 7.32
CA ASP A 147 -19.73 -77.57 6.83
C ASP A 147 -19.35 -78.54 7.97
N GLU A 148 -18.96 -78.01 9.12
CA GLU A 148 -18.65 -78.82 10.30
C GLU A 148 -19.89 -79.56 10.82
N MET A 149 -21.04 -78.89 10.88
CA MET A 149 -22.31 -79.52 11.28
C MET A 149 -22.73 -80.63 10.29
N LEU A 150 -22.61 -80.40 8.98
CA LEU A 150 -22.87 -81.41 7.96
C LEU A 150 -21.94 -82.61 8.11
N THR A 151 -20.64 -82.37 8.29
CA THR A 151 -19.63 -83.42 8.49
C THR A 151 -19.96 -84.28 9.71
N GLN A 152 -20.35 -83.67 10.83
CA GLN A 152 -20.75 -84.39 12.04
C GLN A 152 -21.98 -85.29 11.81
N LEU A 153 -23.00 -84.77 11.11
CA LEU A 153 -24.21 -85.52 10.77
C LEU A 153 -23.89 -86.70 9.82
N GLU A 154 -23.01 -86.50 8.84
CA GLU A 154 -22.56 -87.55 7.92
C GLU A 154 -21.78 -88.65 8.65
N MET A 155 -20.89 -88.29 9.57
CA MET A 155 -20.16 -89.26 10.39
C MET A 155 -21.10 -90.05 11.30
N ALA A 156 -22.05 -89.38 11.97
CA ALA A 156 -23.05 -90.05 12.80
C ALA A 156 -23.91 -91.03 11.99
N LYS A 157 -24.22 -90.70 10.73
CA LYS A 157 -24.95 -91.60 9.82
C LYS A 157 -24.10 -92.79 9.37
N LYS A 158 -22.79 -92.63 9.15
CA LYS A 158 -21.88 -93.73 8.80
C LYS A 158 -21.58 -94.68 9.96
N VAL A 159 -21.65 -94.20 11.22
CA VAL A 159 -21.36 -95.00 12.42
C VAL A 159 -22.56 -95.84 12.87
N LYS A 160 -23.79 -95.57 12.41
CA LYS A 160 -24.89 -96.53 12.52
C LYS A 160 -24.59 -97.71 11.58
N PRO A 161 -24.23 -98.92 12.07
CA PRO A 161 -24.16 -100.08 11.21
C PRO A 161 -25.56 -100.33 10.67
N ALA A 162 -25.67 -100.76 9.42
CA ALA A 162 -26.84 -101.48 8.97
C ALA A 162 -26.96 -102.73 9.86
N ALA A 163 -27.73 -102.60 10.95
CA ALA A 163 -28.25 -103.73 11.67
C ALA A 163 -29.48 -104.19 10.89
N GLU A 164 -29.43 -105.48 10.54
CA GLU A 164 -30.41 -106.31 9.82
C GLU A 164 -30.20 -106.43 8.30
#